data_AF-A0A7S1RBC3-F1
#
_entry.id   AF-A0A7S1RBC3-F1
#
_cell.length_a   1.000
_cell.length_b   1.000
_cell.length_c   1.000
_cell.angle_alpha   90.00
_cell.angle_beta   90.00
_cell.angle_gamma   90.00
#
_symmetry.space_group_name_H-M   'P 1'
#
loop_
_entity.id
_entity.type
_entity.pdbx_description
1 polymer ?
#
loop_
_entity_poly.entity_id
_entity_poly.type
_entity_poly.pdbx_seq_one_letter_code
_entity_poly.pdbx_strand_id
1 'polypeptide(L)'
;KEGWWYKPEYIINHININSAMFEPRHNSYFRIGAGAAETMKVSGYAYVGGGLKIIRAEISLDSGRSWELTDLTRPEDEIAASRGTDKHWCWSWWETEVARERLESCEEILCRAVDCNQNLQPADLTWNVMGMMNNCLFRVKVHRLSGPELGPAIWFEHPTQPGNERGGWMTEDAGVFNPDMAVECAPGATGTPPNRPVAAIWEVKAAGAKVAAGSAKGSQAGKLVKSCPEWLEQGISMEDVERHNDDKTSWIVVKDRVYDATPYLQDHPGGASSILMVAGQNATEDFEAVHSKKAWEMLEDYYI
;
A
#
# COMPACT_ATOMS: atom_id res chain seq x y z
N LYS A 1 -29.51 7.10 -10.93
CA LYS A 1 -28.11 7.24 -10.46
C LYS A 1 -28.14 7.57 -8.98
N GLU A 2 -27.37 6.85 -8.20
CA GLU A 2 -27.50 6.80 -6.75
C GLU A 2 -26.69 7.86 -5.99
N GLY A 3 -25.99 8.73 -6.74
CA GLY A 3 -25.28 9.91 -6.22
C GLY A 3 -24.12 9.62 -5.27
N TRP A 4 -23.62 8.38 -5.22
CA TRP A 4 -22.52 7.95 -4.35
C TRP A 4 -21.34 8.93 -4.33
N TRP A 5 -20.83 9.35 -5.48
CA TRP A 5 -19.63 10.19 -5.58
C TRP A 5 -19.75 11.61 -5.01
N TYR A 6 -20.97 12.10 -4.80
CA TYR A 6 -21.20 13.47 -4.32
C TYR A 6 -21.64 13.51 -2.85
N LYS A 7 -21.59 12.37 -2.17
CA LYS A 7 -21.88 12.30 -0.73
C LYS A 7 -20.60 12.64 0.05
N PRO A 8 -20.57 13.75 0.81
CA PRO A 8 -19.36 14.20 1.50
C PRO A 8 -18.85 13.20 2.55
N GLU A 9 -19.71 12.30 3.04
CA GLU A 9 -19.34 11.27 4.00
C GLU A 9 -18.36 10.22 3.45
N TYR A 10 -18.19 10.14 2.12
CA TYR A 10 -17.26 9.20 1.49
C TYR A 10 -15.92 9.84 1.11
N ILE A 11 -15.74 11.14 1.37
CA ILE A 11 -14.47 11.83 1.14
C ILE A 11 -13.45 11.33 2.16
N ILE A 12 -12.31 10.83 1.65
CA ILE A 12 -11.19 10.41 2.48
C ILE A 12 -10.40 11.65 2.91
N ASN A 13 -10.54 12.04 4.18
CA ASN A 13 -9.77 13.15 4.77
C ASN A 13 -8.57 12.67 5.60
N HIS A 14 -8.72 11.52 6.27
CA HIS A 14 -7.69 10.90 7.08
C HIS A 14 -7.49 9.46 6.61
N ILE A 15 -6.23 9.05 6.47
CA ILE A 15 -5.88 7.67 6.15
C ILE A 15 -6.19 6.76 7.33
N ASN A 16 -6.61 5.52 7.05
CA ASN A 16 -6.86 4.53 8.07
C ASN A 16 -5.54 3.98 8.62
N ILE A 17 -5.63 3.23 9.72
CA ILE A 17 -4.48 2.49 10.22
C ILE A 17 -4.05 1.45 9.20
N ASN A 18 -2.75 1.35 8.93
CA ASN A 18 -2.18 0.36 8.03
C ASN A 18 -0.81 -0.11 8.53
N SER A 19 -0.41 -1.31 8.12
CA SER A 19 0.93 -1.85 8.33
C SER A 19 1.27 -2.86 7.23
N ALA A 20 2.53 -2.88 6.82
CA ALA A 20 3.05 -3.83 5.84
C ALA A 20 4.49 -4.25 6.19
N MET A 21 4.95 -5.34 5.60
CA MET A 21 6.29 -5.90 5.80
C MET A 21 7.27 -5.43 4.73
N PHE A 22 8.51 -5.16 5.15
CA PHE A 22 9.66 -4.99 4.26
C PHE A 22 10.49 -6.28 4.21
N GLU A 23 10.74 -6.87 5.38
CA GLU A 23 11.49 -8.11 5.55
C GLU A 23 10.57 -9.16 6.18
N PRO A 24 10.55 -10.40 5.66
CA PRO A 24 11.25 -10.83 4.45
C PRO A 24 10.71 -10.15 3.19
N ARG A 25 11.56 -9.91 2.18
CA ARG A 25 11.16 -9.29 0.91
C ARG A 25 10.39 -10.28 0.03
N HIS A 26 9.70 -9.77 -0.98
CA HIS A 26 9.22 -10.64 -2.05
C HIS A 26 10.40 -11.41 -2.65
N ASN A 27 10.22 -12.73 -2.78
CA ASN A 27 11.18 -13.66 -3.36
C ASN A 27 12.52 -13.76 -2.59
N SER A 28 12.60 -13.25 -1.36
CA SER A 28 13.74 -13.53 -0.51
C SER A 28 13.70 -14.97 0.01
N TYR A 29 14.86 -15.53 0.35
CA TYR A 29 14.97 -16.90 0.85
C TYR A 29 15.82 -17.00 2.11
N PHE A 30 15.56 -18.01 2.92
CA PHE A 30 16.25 -18.32 4.15
C PHE A 30 16.75 -19.76 4.10
N ARG A 31 18.08 -19.93 4.12
CA ARG A 31 18.71 -21.25 3.94
C ARG A 31 18.46 -22.17 5.12
N ILE A 32 18.34 -23.46 4.84
CA ILE A 32 18.28 -24.53 5.82
C ILE A 32 19.55 -25.37 5.71
N GLY A 33 20.20 -25.67 6.83
CA GLY A 33 21.34 -26.58 6.88
C GLY A 33 22.52 -26.04 7.68
N ALA A 34 23.60 -26.82 7.71
CA ALA A 34 24.79 -26.51 8.48
C ALA A 34 25.41 -25.17 8.04
N GLY A 35 25.62 -24.27 8.99
CA GLY A 35 26.22 -22.95 8.76
C GLY A 35 25.23 -21.85 8.32
N ALA A 36 23.94 -22.16 8.16
CA ALA A 36 22.92 -21.14 7.94
C ALA A 36 22.59 -20.38 9.25
N ALA A 37 22.08 -19.16 9.13
CA ALA A 37 21.66 -18.36 10.29
C ALA A 37 20.43 -18.98 10.98
N GLU A 38 20.40 -19.00 12.31
CA GLU A 38 19.32 -19.60 13.11
C GLU A 38 18.06 -18.74 13.17
N THR A 39 18.20 -17.42 13.01
CA THR A 39 17.10 -16.46 12.99
C THR A 39 17.17 -15.56 11.77
N MET A 40 16.00 -15.09 11.34
CA MET A 40 15.88 -14.03 10.33
C MET A 40 15.18 -12.81 10.92
N LYS A 41 15.49 -11.64 10.38
CA LYS A 41 14.76 -10.41 10.69
C LYS A 41 13.39 -10.43 9.99
N VAL A 42 12.35 -10.08 10.74
CA VAL A 42 11.02 -9.75 10.21
C VAL A 42 10.73 -8.31 10.61
N SER A 43 10.42 -7.46 9.64
CA SER A 43 10.27 -6.02 9.91
C SER A 43 9.36 -5.33 8.91
N GLY A 44 8.88 -4.16 9.28
CA GLY A 44 7.98 -3.39 8.46
C GLY A 44 7.72 -2.01 9.03
N TYR A 45 6.64 -1.42 8.56
CA TYR A 45 6.17 -0.11 9.00
C TYR A 45 4.69 -0.14 9.34
N ALA A 46 4.25 0.89 10.05
CA ALA A 46 2.85 1.15 10.35
C ALA A 46 2.58 2.66 10.33
N TYR A 47 1.39 3.06 9.90
CA TYR A 47 0.94 4.45 9.93
C TYR A 47 -0.56 4.53 10.20
N VAL A 48 -1.02 5.73 10.58
CA VAL A 48 -2.44 6.07 10.71
C VAL A 48 -2.60 7.58 10.47
N GLY A 49 -3.76 8.00 9.95
CA GLY A 49 -4.07 9.40 9.69
C GLY A 49 -4.52 10.16 10.94
N GLY A 50 -4.82 11.46 10.76
CA GLY A 50 -5.39 12.31 11.82
C GLY A 50 -4.42 12.67 12.95
N GLY A 51 -3.12 12.43 12.74
CA GLY A 51 -2.09 12.67 13.74
C GLY A 51 -2.14 11.65 14.88
N LEU A 52 -2.74 10.49 14.66
CA LEU A 52 -2.86 9.44 15.68
C LEU A 52 -1.55 8.66 15.83
N LYS A 53 -1.33 8.12 17.02
CA LYS A 53 -0.11 7.38 17.37
C LYS A 53 -0.30 5.89 17.13
N ILE A 54 0.67 5.22 16.51
CA ILE A 54 0.76 3.75 16.54
C ILE A 54 1.28 3.32 17.91
N ILE A 55 0.53 2.50 18.63
CA ILE A 55 0.91 2.07 19.98
C ILE A 55 1.47 0.65 20.00
N ARG A 56 1.11 -0.16 19.00
CA ARG A 56 1.48 -1.58 18.94
C ARG A 56 1.58 -2.05 17.49
N ALA A 57 2.55 -2.91 17.23
CA ALA A 57 2.61 -3.73 16.02
C ALA A 57 2.83 -5.19 16.44
N GLU A 58 2.20 -6.09 15.71
CA GLU A 58 2.18 -7.52 16.03
C GLU A 58 2.38 -8.34 14.76
N ILE A 59 3.00 -9.50 14.92
CA ILE A 59 3.04 -10.53 13.88
C ILE A 59 2.34 -11.81 14.33
N SER A 60 1.90 -12.61 13.37
CA SER A 60 1.41 -13.97 13.59
C SER A 60 2.13 -14.91 12.62
N LEU A 61 2.49 -16.09 13.12
CA LEU A 61 3.11 -17.19 12.35
C LEU A 61 2.17 -18.40 12.21
N ASP A 62 0.90 -18.25 12.61
CA ASP A 62 -0.09 -19.32 12.66
C ASP A 62 -1.46 -18.88 12.10
N SER A 63 -1.41 -18.06 11.04
CA SER A 63 -2.58 -17.54 10.32
C SER A 63 -3.54 -16.75 11.21
N GLY A 64 -3.00 -15.96 12.13
CA GLY A 64 -3.75 -15.04 12.99
C GLY A 64 -4.39 -15.69 14.23
N ARG A 65 -4.09 -16.97 14.53
CA ARG A 65 -4.57 -17.63 15.74
C ARG A 65 -3.87 -17.10 16.98
N SER A 66 -2.59 -16.78 16.87
CA SER A 66 -1.83 -16.17 17.94
C SER A 66 -0.96 -15.03 17.43
N TRP A 67 -0.69 -14.06 18.32
CA TRP A 67 0.00 -12.82 17.97
C TRP A 67 1.13 -12.52 18.94
N GLU A 68 2.24 -12.02 18.41
CA GLU A 68 3.44 -11.65 19.16
C GLU A 68 3.74 -10.17 18.96
N LEU A 69 4.17 -9.50 20.04
CA LEU A 69 4.60 -8.12 20.00
C LEU A 69 5.91 -7.98 19.22
N THR A 70 6.02 -6.90 18.45
CA THR A 70 7.26 -6.47 17.80
C THR A 70 7.93 -5.36 18.62
N ASP A 71 9.22 -5.10 18.39
CA ASP A 71 9.84 -3.85 18.83
C ASP A 71 9.36 -2.73 17.93
N LEU A 72 8.79 -1.68 18.52
CA LEU A 72 8.19 -0.57 17.79
C LEU A 72 8.99 0.71 18.01
N THR A 73 9.60 1.20 16.93
CA THR A 73 10.34 2.46 16.88
C THR A 73 9.43 3.57 16.39
N ARG A 74 9.35 4.65 17.16
CA ARG A 74 8.54 5.83 16.86
C ARG A 74 9.41 7.08 16.84
N PRO A 75 9.92 7.47 15.66
CA PRO A 75 10.83 8.60 15.55
C PRO A 75 10.25 9.92 16.03
N GLU A 76 8.92 10.06 15.99
CA GLU A 76 8.25 11.31 16.36
C GLU A 76 7.92 11.40 17.85
N ASP A 77 8.12 10.36 18.67
CA ASP A 77 7.77 10.40 20.10
C ASP A 77 8.46 11.58 20.83
N GLU A 78 9.77 11.76 20.61
CA GLU A 78 10.53 12.87 21.21
C GLU A 78 10.14 14.22 20.62
N ILE A 79 9.83 14.26 19.32
CA ILE A 79 9.45 15.49 18.60
C ILE A 79 8.07 15.96 19.10
N ALA A 80 7.09 15.07 19.19
CA ALA A 80 5.76 15.35 19.70
C ALA A 80 5.83 15.84 21.15
N ALA A 81 6.62 15.18 21.99
CA ALA A 81 6.86 15.61 23.37
C ALA A 81 7.49 17.01 23.43
N SER A 82 8.50 17.30 22.60
CA SER A 82 9.15 18.63 22.57
C SER A 82 8.21 19.75 22.12
N ARG A 83 7.20 19.43 21.31
CA ARG A 83 6.16 20.34 20.84
C ARG A 83 4.96 20.44 21.81
N GLY A 84 4.94 19.64 22.88
CA GLY A 84 3.81 19.60 23.81
C GLY A 84 2.53 19.05 23.18
N THR A 85 2.65 18.12 22.22
CA THR A 85 1.52 17.53 21.50
C THR A 85 1.54 16.00 21.57
N ASP A 86 0.38 15.38 21.40
CA ASP A 86 0.22 13.94 21.22
C ASP A 86 0.12 13.54 19.74
N LYS A 87 0.30 14.49 18.82
CA LYS A 87 0.16 14.28 17.39
C LYS A 87 1.39 13.62 16.77
N HIS A 88 1.14 12.56 16.01
CA HIS A 88 2.14 11.81 15.25
C HIS A 88 1.71 11.76 13.78
N TRP A 89 2.49 12.41 12.92
CA TRP A 89 2.27 12.52 11.47
C TRP A 89 3.14 11.56 10.67
N CYS A 90 4.22 11.08 11.27
CA CYS A 90 5.16 10.15 10.66
C CYS A 90 4.76 8.70 10.94
N TRP A 91 5.08 7.83 9.98
CA TRP A 91 5.06 6.39 10.20
C TRP A 91 5.96 5.94 11.36
N SER A 92 5.65 4.76 11.88
CA SER A 92 6.45 4.03 12.86
C SER A 92 7.05 2.80 12.19
N TRP A 93 8.19 2.33 12.67
CA TRP A 93 8.84 1.11 12.17
C TRP A 93 8.79 0.03 13.23
N TRP A 94 8.67 -1.21 12.79
CA TRP A 94 8.64 -2.33 13.70
C TRP A 94 9.56 -3.46 13.23
N GLU A 95 10.12 -4.19 14.19
CA GLU A 95 10.99 -5.33 13.91
C GLU A 95 10.91 -6.42 14.98
N THR A 96 11.29 -7.63 14.58
CA THR A 96 11.48 -8.78 15.45
C THR A 96 12.40 -9.80 14.77
N GLU A 97 12.92 -10.76 15.52
CA GLU A 97 13.57 -11.93 14.96
C GLU A 97 12.65 -13.15 15.03
N VAL A 98 12.73 -14.01 14.02
CA VAL A 98 12.00 -15.28 13.97
C VAL A 98 12.98 -16.43 13.76
N ALA A 99 12.89 -17.45 14.60
CA ALA A 99 13.72 -18.65 14.50
C ALA A 99 13.30 -19.53 13.31
N ARG A 100 14.30 -20.15 12.67
CA ARG A 100 14.09 -21.07 11.54
C ARG A 100 13.08 -22.16 11.83
N GLU A 101 13.21 -22.82 12.98
CA GLU A 101 12.33 -23.93 13.40
C GLU A 101 10.85 -23.53 13.40
N ARG A 102 10.54 -22.28 13.75
CA ARG A 102 9.18 -21.75 13.78
C ARG A 102 8.62 -21.52 12.39
N LEU A 103 9.49 -21.36 11.39
CA LEU A 103 9.12 -21.19 10.00
C LEU A 103 8.90 -22.51 9.28
N GLU A 104 9.38 -23.65 9.81
CA GLU A 104 9.26 -24.96 9.18
C GLU A 104 7.82 -25.42 8.98
N SER A 105 6.91 -25.04 9.90
CA SER A 105 5.47 -25.30 9.82
C SER A 105 4.62 -24.05 9.54
N CYS A 106 5.23 -22.86 9.50
CA CYS A 106 4.54 -21.60 9.20
C CYS A 106 4.13 -21.52 7.72
N GLU A 107 2.85 -21.37 7.43
CA GLU A 107 2.34 -21.21 6.05
C GLU A 107 2.36 -19.75 5.58
N GLU A 108 2.22 -18.81 6.52
CA GLU A 108 2.16 -17.38 6.25
C GLU A 108 2.54 -16.57 7.48
N ILE A 109 3.19 -15.42 7.24
CA ILE A 109 3.45 -14.39 8.24
C ILE A 109 2.42 -13.29 8.02
N LEU A 110 1.71 -12.92 9.08
CA LEU A 110 0.79 -11.78 9.07
C LEU A 110 1.40 -10.67 9.92
N CYS A 111 1.13 -9.41 9.55
CA CYS A 111 1.35 -8.28 10.44
C CYS A 111 0.09 -7.42 10.61
N ARG A 112 0.00 -6.76 11.77
CA ARG A 112 -1.00 -5.72 12.05
C ARG A 112 -0.47 -4.65 12.97
N ALA A 113 -1.04 -3.46 12.89
CA ALA A 113 -0.84 -2.39 13.85
C ALA A 113 -2.12 -2.08 14.67
N VAL A 114 -1.91 -1.39 15.79
CA VAL A 114 -2.96 -0.80 16.64
C VAL A 114 -2.62 0.66 16.91
N ASP A 115 -3.59 1.56 16.75
CA ASP A 115 -3.44 2.98 17.04
C ASP A 115 -3.84 3.32 18.50
N CYS A 116 -3.62 4.56 18.91
CA CYS A 116 -3.94 5.05 20.25
C CYS A 116 -5.45 5.09 20.56
N ASN A 117 -6.30 4.92 19.54
CA ASN A 117 -7.75 4.77 19.70
C ASN A 117 -8.18 3.29 19.74
N GLN A 118 -7.22 2.35 19.76
CA GLN A 118 -7.46 0.91 19.71
C GLN A 118 -8.11 0.43 18.39
N ASN A 119 -8.01 1.20 17.31
CA ASN A 119 -8.42 0.72 15.99
C ASN A 119 -7.45 -0.35 15.49
N LEU A 120 -8.02 -1.32 14.78
CA LEU A 120 -7.33 -2.46 14.21
C LEU A 120 -7.56 -2.53 12.71
N GLN A 121 -6.70 -3.30 12.03
CA GLN A 121 -6.87 -3.68 10.64
C GLN A 121 -7.86 -4.84 10.48
N PRO A 122 -8.73 -4.85 9.46
CA PRO A 122 -9.62 -5.97 9.19
C PRO A 122 -8.85 -7.21 8.72
N ALA A 123 -9.33 -8.40 9.07
CA ALA A 123 -8.71 -9.67 8.65
C ALA A 123 -8.76 -9.87 7.13
N ASP A 124 -9.87 -9.46 6.52
CA ASP A 124 -10.18 -9.65 5.11
C ASP A 124 -10.19 -8.32 4.36
N LEU A 125 -9.92 -8.41 3.06
CA LEU A 125 -9.90 -7.27 2.16
C LEU A 125 -11.28 -6.62 2.08
N THR A 126 -11.33 -5.32 2.35
CA THR A 126 -12.55 -4.52 2.17
C THR A 126 -12.50 -3.86 0.80
N TRP A 127 -13.05 -4.54 -0.20
CA TRP A 127 -13.04 -4.06 -1.57
C TRP A 127 -13.94 -2.82 -1.72
N ASN A 128 -13.46 -1.85 -2.49
CA ASN A 128 -14.27 -0.73 -2.96
C ASN A 128 -13.87 -0.40 -4.41
N VAL A 129 -14.74 0.35 -5.09
CA VAL A 129 -14.63 0.68 -6.52
C VAL A 129 -13.31 1.38 -6.86
N MET A 130 -12.73 2.10 -5.91
CA MET A 130 -11.51 2.89 -6.09
C MET A 130 -10.23 2.10 -5.82
N GLY A 131 -10.34 0.93 -5.19
CA GLY A 131 -9.20 0.21 -4.64
C GLY A 131 -8.43 0.99 -3.56
N MET A 132 -8.99 2.10 -3.06
CA MET A 132 -8.32 2.97 -2.10
C MET A 132 -8.49 2.45 -0.67
N MET A 133 -7.61 2.89 0.24
CA MET A 133 -7.73 2.64 1.68
C MET A 133 -7.74 1.14 2.05
N ASN A 134 -7.15 0.28 1.21
CA ASN A 134 -6.97 -1.12 1.57
C ASN A 134 -5.99 -1.24 2.73
N ASN A 135 -6.48 -1.70 3.87
CA ASN A 135 -5.71 -1.88 5.09
C ASN A 135 -5.92 -3.24 5.75
N CYS A 136 -6.34 -4.27 5.01
CA CYS A 136 -6.44 -5.60 5.61
C CYS A 136 -5.07 -6.10 6.10
N LEU A 137 -5.08 -7.15 6.92
CA LEU A 137 -3.85 -7.78 7.39
C LEU A 137 -2.92 -8.10 6.22
N PHE A 138 -1.71 -7.54 6.25
CA PHE A 138 -0.71 -7.79 5.24
C PHE A 138 -0.13 -9.19 5.46
N ARG A 139 -0.09 -10.01 4.40
CA ARG A 139 0.28 -11.42 4.48
C ARG A 139 1.42 -11.74 3.53
N VAL A 140 2.46 -12.37 4.06
CA VAL A 140 3.56 -12.94 3.29
C VAL A 140 3.43 -14.46 3.35
N LYS A 141 3.29 -15.10 2.19
CA LYS A 141 3.24 -16.57 2.11
C LYS A 141 4.65 -17.14 2.28
N VAL A 142 4.72 -18.29 2.93
CA VAL A 142 5.97 -18.97 3.25
C VAL A 142 6.00 -20.29 2.49
N HIS A 143 6.98 -20.45 1.61
CA HIS A 143 7.12 -21.59 0.72
C HIS A 143 8.40 -22.36 1.02
N ARG A 144 8.45 -23.64 0.63
CA ARG A 144 9.64 -24.48 0.81
C ARG A 144 10.22 -24.77 -0.57
N LEU A 145 11.52 -24.61 -0.68
CA LEU A 145 12.29 -24.90 -1.88
C LEU A 145 13.27 -26.02 -1.58
N SER A 146 13.35 -26.99 -2.49
CA SER A 146 14.37 -28.03 -2.51
C SER A 146 14.91 -28.12 -3.93
N GLY A 147 15.77 -27.16 -4.30
CA GLY A 147 16.31 -27.03 -5.64
C GLY A 147 17.83 -27.29 -5.68
N PRO A 148 18.39 -27.66 -6.84
CA PRO A 148 19.82 -27.94 -6.99
C PRO A 148 20.71 -26.71 -6.78
N GLU A 149 20.21 -25.49 -7.00
CA GLU A 149 21.00 -24.25 -6.91
C GLU A 149 21.10 -23.68 -5.49
N LEU A 150 20.00 -23.67 -4.75
CA LEU A 150 19.93 -23.07 -3.40
C LEU A 150 19.95 -24.10 -2.27
N GLY A 151 19.84 -25.39 -2.58
CA GLY A 151 19.62 -26.42 -1.58
C GLY A 151 18.25 -26.27 -0.90
N PRO A 152 18.06 -26.85 0.29
CA PRO A 152 16.84 -26.67 1.07
C PRO A 152 16.77 -25.25 1.62
N ALA A 153 15.67 -24.54 1.31
CA ALA A 153 15.43 -23.18 1.76
C ALA A 153 13.94 -22.91 1.98
N ILE A 154 13.64 -21.90 2.76
CA ILE A 154 12.30 -21.29 2.84
C ILE A 154 12.32 -20.01 2.03
N TRP A 155 11.29 -19.72 1.23
CA TRP A 155 11.19 -18.45 0.52
C TRP A 155 9.85 -17.76 0.77
N PHE A 156 9.83 -16.45 0.53
CA PHE A 156 8.76 -15.56 0.98
C PHE A 156 8.09 -14.85 -0.19
N GLU A 157 6.77 -14.87 -0.22
CA GLU A 157 5.98 -14.29 -1.30
C GLU A 157 5.05 -13.19 -0.76
N HIS A 158 5.29 -11.94 -1.17
CA HIS A 158 4.36 -10.84 -0.90
C HIS A 158 3.06 -10.96 -1.73
N PRO A 159 1.96 -10.26 -1.38
CA PRO A 159 0.70 -10.36 -2.12
C PRO A 159 0.81 -10.05 -3.61
N THR A 160 1.53 -8.98 -3.93
CA THR A 160 1.78 -8.48 -5.29
C THR A 160 3.15 -7.81 -5.34
N GLN A 161 3.62 -7.53 -6.54
CA GLN A 161 4.78 -6.66 -6.79
C GLN A 161 4.34 -5.25 -7.21
N PRO A 162 5.21 -4.22 -7.08
CA PRO A 162 4.86 -2.85 -7.41
C PRO A 162 4.65 -2.64 -8.92
N GLY A 163 3.72 -1.74 -9.27
CA GLY A 163 3.48 -1.35 -10.66
C GLY A 163 3.02 -2.52 -11.54
N ASN A 164 3.76 -2.77 -12.61
CA ASN A 164 3.48 -3.84 -13.59
C ASN A 164 4.42 -5.06 -13.43
N GLU A 165 5.19 -5.13 -12.35
CA GLU A 165 6.04 -6.28 -12.08
C GLU A 165 5.20 -7.54 -11.83
N ARG A 166 5.76 -8.68 -12.23
CA ARG A 166 5.14 -10.00 -12.07
C ARG A 166 5.51 -10.62 -10.73
N GLY A 167 4.64 -11.46 -10.20
CA GLY A 167 4.85 -12.16 -8.93
C GLY A 167 3.87 -11.75 -7.84
N GLY A 168 3.70 -12.67 -6.89
CA GLY A 168 2.92 -12.46 -5.69
C GLY A 168 1.73 -13.42 -5.64
N TRP A 169 1.37 -13.84 -4.42
CA TRP A 169 0.43 -14.93 -4.22
C TRP A 169 -1.02 -14.57 -4.60
N MET A 170 -1.33 -13.27 -4.78
CA MET A 170 -2.62 -12.80 -5.29
C MET A 170 -2.67 -12.71 -6.83
N THR A 171 -1.63 -13.15 -7.53
CA THR A 171 -1.51 -13.06 -8.99
C THR A 171 -1.53 -14.44 -9.66
N GLU A 172 -1.47 -14.47 -10.99
CA GLU A 172 -1.33 -15.73 -11.75
C GLU A 172 0.03 -16.41 -11.50
N ASP A 173 1.00 -15.69 -10.95
CA ASP A 173 2.35 -16.16 -10.66
C ASP A 173 2.50 -16.71 -9.22
N ALA A 174 1.38 -16.94 -8.54
CA ALA A 174 1.36 -17.42 -7.16
C ALA A 174 2.19 -18.70 -6.97
N GLY A 175 3.09 -18.69 -5.99
CA GLY A 175 3.95 -19.83 -5.64
C GLY A 175 5.08 -20.09 -6.65
N VAL A 176 5.36 -19.16 -7.57
CA VAL A 176 6.49 -19.25 -8.51
C VAL A 176 7.71 -18.52 -7.94
N PHE A 177 8.76 -19.28 -7.62
CA PHE A 177 10.04 -18.72 -7.20
C PHE A 177 10.85 -18.23 -8.41
N ASN A 178 11.47 -17.06 -8.29
CA ASN A 178 12.32 -16.46 -9.32
C ASN A 178 13.80 -16.40 -8.89
N PRO A 179 14.68 -17.30 -9.37
CA PRO A 179 16.10 -17.28 -9.02
C PRO A 179 16.81 -15.95 -9.29
N ASP A 180 16.41 -15.21 -10.33
CA ASP A 180 17.06 -13.97 -10.75
C ASP A 180 16.81 -12.80 -9.78
N MET A 181 15.73 -12.88 -9.00
CA MET A 181 15.35 -11.89 -7.98
C MET A 181 15.66 -12.36 -6.56
N ALA A 182 16.27 -13.54 -6.40
CA ALA A 182 16.43 -14.19 -5.12
C ALA A 182 17.47 -13.48 -4.26
N VAL A 183 17.05 -12.99 -3.10
CA VAL A 183 17.93 -12.35 -2.11
C VAL A 183 17.86 -13.13 -0.81
N GLU A 184 19.01 -13.41 -0.19
CA GLU A 184 19.01 -14.05 1.11
C GLU A 184 18.44 -13.11 2.19
N CYS A 185 17.59 -13.63 3.06
CA CYS A 185 16.99 -12.86 4.15
C CYS A 185 18.08 -12.34 5.09
N ALA A 186 17.89 -11.12 5.59
CA ALA A 186 18.79 -10.57 6.59
C ALA A 186 18.77 -11.46 7.86
N PRO A 187 19.95 -11.87 8.37
CA PRO A 187 20.02 -12.59 9.62
C PRO A 187 19.44 -11.73 10.75
N GLY A 188 18.89 -12.38 11.78
CA GLY A 188 18.55 -11.67 13.02
C GLY A 188 19.80 -11.00 13.62
N ALA A 189 19.60 -9.86 14.29
CA ALA A 189 20.70 -9.06 14.84
C ALA A 189 21.51 -9.80 15.91
N THR A 190 20.85 -10.70 16.64
CA THR A 190 21.44 -11.42 17.78
C THR A 190 21.63 -12.92 17.53
N GLY A 191 20.99 -13.48 16.50
CA GLY A 191 20.97 -14.93 16.25
C GLY A 191 20.18 -15.73 17.28
N THR A 192 19.57 -15.06 18.27
CA THR A 192 18.72 -15.68 19.30
C THR A 192 17.34 -15.05 19.19
N PRO A 193 16.27 -15.83 18.95
CA PRO A 193 14.94 -15.26 18.84
C PRO A 193 14.58 -14.60 20.18
N PRO A 194 13.96 -13.40 20.18
CA PRO A 194 13.48 -12.82 21.41
C PRO A 194 12.47 -13.80 22.01
N ASN A 195 12.68 -14.21 23.27
CA ASN A 195 11.83 -15.16 23.98
C ASN A 195 10.51 -14.46 24.36
N ARG A 196 9.69 -14.15 23.35
CA ARG A 196 8.44 -13.41 23.52
C ARG A 196 7.32 -14.40 23.76
N PRO A 197 6.64 -14.33 24.91
CA PRO A 197 5.38 -15.03 25.05
C PRO A 197 4.40 -14.46 24.02
N VAL A 198 3.58 -15.34 23.46
CA VAL A 198 2.44 -14.95 22.64
C VAL A 198 1.59 -13.96 23.45
N ALA A 199 1.35 -12.79 22.86
CA ALA A 199 0.62 -11.69 23.49
C ALA A 199 -0.91 -11.90 23.46
N ALA A 200 -1.41 -12.63 22.46
CA ALA A 200 -2.84 -12.96 22.34
C ALA A 200 -3.06 -14.29 21.61
N ILE A 201 -4.06 -15.06 22.04
CA ILE A 201 -4.49 -16.33 21.42
C ILE A 201 -5.99 -16.24 21.15
N TRP A 202 -6.43 -16.63 19.95
CA TRP A 202 -7.81 -16.60 19.51
C TRP A 202 -8.31 -17.99 19.13
N GLU A 203 -9.40 -18.42 19.77
CA GLU A 203 -10.11 -19.64 19.40
C GLU A 203 -11.16 -19.33 18.33
N VAL A 204 -11.08 -19.96 17.16
CA VAL A 204 -12.03 -19.71 16.06
C VAL A 204 -13.32 -20.52 16.28
N LYS A 205 -14.44 -19.85 16.54
CA LYS A 205 -15.80 -20.37 16.28
C LYS A 205 -16.43 -19.54 15.15
N ALA A 206 -16.80 -20.19 14.04
CA ALA A 206 -17.22 -19.53 12.80
C ALA A 206 -18.68 -19.01 12.83
N ALA A 207 -18.94 -17.76 12.42
CA ALA A 207 -20.25 -17.27 11.94
C ALA A 207 -20.10 -15.89 11.22
N GLY A 208 -20.78 -15.71 10.06
CA GLY A 208 -20.71 -14.48 9.23
C GLY A 208 -22.07 -13.81 8.96
N ALA A 209 -22.07 -12.55 8.46
CA ALA A 209 -23.26 -11.86 7.92
C ALA A 209 -22.90 -10.61 7.04
N LYS A 210 -23.75 -10.30 6.04
CA LYS A 210 -23.68 -9.17 5.06
C LYS A 210 -24.85 -8.19 5.22
N VAL A 211 -24.71 -6.90 4.80
CA VAL A 211 -25.83 -5.95 4.60
C VAL A 211 -25.60 -4.99 3.39
N ALA A 212 -26.72 -4.56 2.77
CA ALA A 212 -26.87 -3.85 1.48
C ALA A 212 -27.08 -2.32 1.58
N ALA A 213 -27.06 -1.61 0.44
CA ALA A 213 -26.96 -0.14 0.31
C ALA A 213 -28.11 0.50 -0.51
N GLY A 214 -28.33 1.83 -0.35
CA GLY A 214 -29.36 2.63 -1.03
C GLY A 214 -28.95 4.10 -1.33
N SER A 215 -29.73 4.75 -2.22
CA SER A 215 -29.27 5.73 -3.22
C SER A 215 -29.99 7.10 -3.29
N ALA A 216 -29.33 8.20 -3.75
CA ALA A 216 -29.92 9.34 -4.51
C ALA A 216 -28.91 10.34 -5.17
N LYS A 217 -29.26 10.80 -6.40
CA LYS A 217 -28.72 11.75 -7.45
C LYS A 217 -28.20 13.14 -6.98
N GLY A 218 -27.42 14.00 -7.68
CA GLY A 218 -26.81 14.14 -9.05
C GLY A 218 -26.93 15.59 -9.60
N SER A 219 -25.83 16.27 -10.01
CA SER A 219 -25.76 17.66 -10.57
C SER A 219 -24.84 17.75 -11.82
N GLN A 220 -25.00 18.79 -12.67
CA GLN A 220 -24.53 18.90 -14.09
C GLN A 220 -23.06 19.32 -14.30
N ALA A 221 -22.42 18.77 -15.35
CA ALA A 221 -21.00 18.96 -15.74
C ALA A 221 -20.76 20.12 -16.73
N GLY A 222 -19.58 20.75 -16.65
CA GLY A 222 -19.07 21.78 -17.56
C GLY A 222 -18.62 21.24 -18.93
N LYS A 223 -18.46 22.14 -19.92
CA LYS A 223 -18.13 21.81 -21.32
C LYS A 223 -16.65 21.48 -21.53
N LEU A 224 -16.36 20.47 -22.36
CA LEU A 224 -15.03 20.17 -22.90
C LEU A 224 -14.48 21.34 -23.74
N VAL A 225 -13.19 21.66 -23.56
CA VAL A 225 -12.39 22.48 -24.47
C VAL A 225 -11.82 21.55 -25.55
N LYS A 226 -11.92 21.94 -26.82
CA LYS A 226 -11.30 21.22 -27.95
C LYS A 226 -10.19 22.07 -28.55
N SER A 227 -9.12 21.42 -29.00
CA SER A 227 -7.92 21.99 -29.58
C SER A 227 -8.21 23.06 -30.65
N CYS A 228 -7.59 24.24 -30.51
CA CYS A 228 -7.70 25.33 -31.47
C CYS A 228 -6.74 25.11 -32.65
N PRO A 229 -7.09 25.54 -33.89
CA PRO A 229 -6.18 25.44 -35.05
C PRO A 229 -4.80 26.07 -34.83
N GLU A 230 -4.70 27.11 -34.01
CA GLU A 230 -3.43 27.76 -33.65
C GLU A 230 -2.50 26.84 -32.84
N TRP A 231 -3.03 25.94 -32.00
CA TRP A 231 -2.24 24.99 -31.20
C TRP A 231 -1.61 23.88 -32.05
N LEU A 232 -2.23 23.56 -33.20
CA LEU A 232 -1.73 22.54 -34.13
C LEU A 232 -0.58 23.04 -35.00
N GLU A 233 -0.49 24.35 -35.27
CA GLU A 233 0.57 24.93 -36.11
C GLU A 233 1.83 25.33 -35.32
N GLN A 234 1.69 25.77 -34.05
CA GLN A 234 2.79 26.27 -33.23
C GLN A 234 3.24 25.29 -32.13
N GLY A 235 2.45 24.25 -31.86
CA GLY A 235 2.64 23.35 -30.72
C GLY A 235 2.29 24.02 -29.40
N ILE A 236 2.27 23.22 -28.32
CA ILE A 236 2.04 23.72 -26.95
C ILE A 236 3.38 23.70 -26.22
N SER A 237 3.83 24.86 -25.76
CA SER A 237 5.05 24.95 -24.96
C SER A 237 4.77 24.67 -23.49
N MET A 238 5.79 24.31 -22.71
CA MET A 238 5.63 24.19 -21.25
C MET A 238 5.23 25.52 -20.60
N GLU A 239 5.64 26.67 -21.15
CA GLU A 239 5.21 27.99 -20.66
C GLU A 239 3.70 28.19 -20.85
N ASP A 240 3.13 27.63 -21.92
CA ASP A 240 1.68 27.62 -22.12
C ASP A 240 1.01 26.72 -21.07
N VAL A 241 1.52 25.50 -20.86
CA VAL A 241 0.99 24.56 -19.86
C VAL A 241 1.00 25.16 -18.45
N GLU A 242 2.09 25.81 -18.05
CA GLU A 242 2.26 26.44 -16.73
C GLU A 242 1.20 27.51 -16.41
N ARG A 243 0.60 28.13 -17.45
CA ARG A 243 -0.50 29.11 -17.28
C ARG A 243 -1.83 28.46 -16.91
N HIS A 244 -1.97 27.15 -17.11
CA HIS A 244 -3.15 26.36 -16.81
C HIS A 244 -2.92 25.51 -15.55
N ASN A 245 -2.76 26.19 -14.41
CA ASN A 245 -2.40 25.58 -13.12
C ASN A 245 -3.45 25.74 -12.01
N ASP A 246 -4.71 26.03 -12.37
CA ASP A 246 -5.80 26.28 -11.40
C ASP A 246 -7.05 25.45 -11.67
N ASP A 247 -8.07 25.59 -10.82
CA ASP A 247 -9.32 24.81 -10.89
C ASP A 247 -10.25 25.18 -12.04
N LYS A 248 -9.94 26.28 -12.76
CA LYS A 248 -10.71 26.74 -13.93
C LYS A 248 -10.03 26.33 -15.23
N THR A 249 -8.72 26.15 -15.18
CA THR A 249 -7.87 25.73 -16.29
C THR A 249 -6.70 24.92 -15.74
N SER A 250 -6.80 23.60 -15.79
CA SER A 250 -5.83 22.64 -15.24
C SER A 250 -5.30 21.73 -16.33
N TRP A 251 -4.12 22.02 -16.85
CA TRP A 251 -3.44 21.17 -17.83
C TRP A 251 -2.33 20.36 -17.19
N ILE A 252 -2.09 19.17 -17.72
CA ILE A 252 -0.99 18.29 -17.28
C ILE A 252 -0.26 17.74 -18.51
N VAL A 253 1.03 17.47 -18.35
CA VAL A 253 1.81 16.72 -19.35
C VAL A 253 2.00 15.28 -18.90
N VAL A 254 1.64 14.33 -19.76
CA VAL A 254 1.88 12.90 -19.53
C VAL A 254 2.47 12.29 -20.79
N LYS A 255 3.69 11.73 -20.72
CA LYS A 255 4.42 11.17 -21.86
C LYS A 255 4.51 12.14 -23.06
N ASP A 256 5.00 13.34 -22.78
CA ASP A 256 5.23 14.41 -23.77
C ASP A 256 3.97 14.87 -24.53
N ARG A 257 2.79 14.61 -23.96
CA ARG A 257 1.48 15.00 -24.46
C ARG A 257 0.75 15.85 -23.44
N VAL A 258 0.03 16.86 -23.89
CA VAL A 258 -0.71 17.78 -23.03
C VAL A 258 -2.19 17.36 -22.97
N TYR A 259 -2.78 17.43 -21.78
CA TYR A 259 -4.17 17.07 -21.55
C TYR A 259 -4.86 18.16 -20.72
N ASP A 260 -6.09 18.50 -21.10
CA ASP A 260 -6.95 19.38 -20.32
C ASP A 260 -7.75 18.55 -19.28
N ALA A 261 -7.22 18.49 -18.06
CA ALA A 261 -7.83 17.76 -16.96
C ALA A 261 -8.95 18.54 -16.25
N THR A 262 -9.19 19.81 -16.60
CA THR A 262 -10.23 20.68 -16.01
C THR A 262 -11.60 20.01 -15.90
N PRO A 263 -12.19 19.44 -16.97
CA PRO A 263 -13.50 18.79 -16.89
C PRO A 263 -13.51 17.54 -16.00
N TYR A 264 -12.34 16.94 -15.73
CA TYR A 264 -12.22 15.71 -14.96
C TYR A 264 -11.85 15.93 -13.49
N LEU A 265 -11.52 17.16 -13.08
CA LEU A 265 -11.10 17.47 -11.70
C LEU A 265 -12.04 16.88 -10.64
N GLN A 266 -13.35 17.06 -10.83
CA GLN A 266 -14.37 16.61 -9.86
C GLN A 266 -14.71 15.13 -9.99
N ASP A 267 -14.44 14.52 -11.14
CA ASP A 267 -14.68 13.10 -11.40
C ASP A 267 -13.44 12.26 -11.10
N HIS A 268 -12.31 12.90 -10.76
CA HIS A 268 -11.05 12.24 -10.49
C HIS A 268 -11.14 11.39 -9.21
N PRO A 269 -10.88 10.06 -9.32
CA PRO A 269 -10.76 9.12 -8.22
C PRO A 269 -10.05 9.57 -6.93
N GLY A 270 -8.89 10.21 -7.09
CA GLY A 270 -8.07 10.70 -5.97
C GLY A 270 -8.54 12.05 -5.40
N GLY A 271 -9.59 12.63 -5.99
CA GLY A 271 -10.06 13.99 -5.73
C GLY A 271 -9.37 15.02 -6.63
N ALA A 272 -10.02 16.17 -6.80
CA ALA A 272 -9.54 17.29 -7.62
C ALA A 272 -8.15 17.78 -7.16
N SER A 273 -7.90 17.80 -5.86
CA SER A 273 -6.64 18.28 -5.28
C SER A 273 -5.43 17.51 -5.76
N SER A 274 -5.56 16.22 -6.08
CA SER A 274 -4.45 15.41 -6.60
C SER A 274 -4.02 15.86 -8.00
N ILE A 275 -4.96 16.27 -8.86
CA ILE A 275 -4.63 16.82 -10.17
C ILE A 275 -4.09 18.25 -10.03
N LEU A 276 -4.72 19.07 -9.18
CA LEU A 276 -4.30 20.47 -8.98
C LEU A 276 -2.87 20.60 -8.42
N MET A 277 -2.39 19.60 -7.68
CA MET A 277 -1.01 19.58 -7.17
C MET A 277 0.04 19.53 -8.29
N VAL A 278 -0.32 18.94 -9.43
CA VAL A 278 0.54 18.75 -10.60
C VAL A 278 0.05 19.52 -11.82
N ALA A 279 -0.95 20.39 -11.64
CA ALA A 279 -1.45 21.25 -12.72
C ALA A 279 -0.36 22.22 -13.17
N GLY A 280 -0.26 22.42 -14.48
CA GLY A 280 0.80 23.21 -15.11
C GLY A 280 2.15 22.49 -15.20
N GLN A 281 2.24 21.20 -14.85
CA GLN A 281 3.51 20.47 -14.75
C GLN A 281 3.50 19.15 -15.56
N ASN A 282 4.67 18.52 -15.64
CA ASN A 282 4.80 17.16 -16.14
C ASN A 282 4.49 16.16 -15.02
N ALA A 283 3.37 15.46 -15.17
CA ALA A 283 2.82 14.53 -14.20
C ALA A 283 3.03 13.06 -14.61
N THR A 284 3.98 12.77 -15.53
CA THR A 284 4.15 11.42 -16.09
C THR A 284 4.44 10.38 -15.01
N GLU A 285 5.39 10.66 -14.12
CA GLU A 285 5.79 9.74 -13.05
C GLU A 285 4.66 9.51 -12.05
N ASP A 286 4.00 10.59 -11.60
CA ASP A 286 2.83 10.51 -10.71
C ASP A 286 1.70 9.73 -11.35
N PHE A 287 1.45 9.92 -12.65
CA PHE A 287 0.39 9.23 -13.35
C PHE A 287 0.69 7.73 -13.47
N GLU A 288 1.91 7.35 -13.87
CA GLU A 288 2.35 5.96 -13.98
C GLU A 288 2.33 5.20 -12.65
N ALA A 289 2.63 5.87 -11.55
CA ALA A 289 2.73 5.25 -10.23
C ALA A 289 1.39 4.75 -9.70
N VAL A 290 0.27 5.41 -10.03
CA VAL A 290 -1.02 5.17 -9.35
C VAL A 290 -2.19 4.86 -10.28
N HIS A 291 -2.05 5.04 -11.61
CA HIS A 291 -3.17 4.89 -12.55
C HIS A 291 -3.15 3.58 -13.35
N SER A 292 -4.28 2.86 -13.33
CA SER A 292 -4.50 1.61 -14.09
C SER A 292 -4.54 1.82 -15.61
N LYS A 293 -4.39 0.73 -16.41
CA LYS A 293 -4.53 0.78 -17.89
C LYS A 293 -5.82 1.45 -18.38
N LYS A 294 -6.94 1.27 -17.66
CA LYS A 294 -8.21 1.91 -18.01
C LYS A 294 -8.16 3.44 -17.83
N ALA A 295 -7.42 3.93 -16.84
CA ALA A 295 -7.22 5.36 -16.66
C ALA A 295 -6.37 5.95 -17.79
N TRP A 296 -5.42 5.20 -18.36
CA TRP A 296 -4.71 5.59 -19.57
C TRP A 296 -5.64 5.71 -20.79
N GLU A 297 -6.57 4.78 -20.98
CA GLU A 297 -7.56 4.87 -22.05
C GLU A 297 -8.48 6.09 -21.89
N MET A 298 -8.88 6.40 -20.65
CA MET A 298 -9.71 7.56 -20.34
C MET A 298 -8.96 8.88 -20.48
N LEU A 299 -7.63 8.90 -20.28
CA LEU A 299 -6.82 10.12 -20.41
C LEU A 299 -6.86 10.67 -21.84
N GLU A 300 -6.95 9.80 -22.84
CA GLU A 300 -7.04 10.18 -24.26
C GLU A 300 -8.27 11.04 -24.58
N ASP A 301 -9.37 10.92 -23.82
CA ASP A 301 -10.57 11.76 -24.00
C ASP A 301 -10.31 13.25 -23.67
N TYR A 302 -9.22 13.54 -22.96
CA TYR A 302 -8.81 14.88 -22.51
C TYR A 302 -7.60 15.42 -23.26
N TYR A 303 -7.14 14.70 -24.28
CA TYR A 303 -6.00 15.12 -25.09
C TYR A 303 -6.33 16.41 -25.86
N ILE A 304 -5.37 17.35 -25.88
CA ILE A 304 -5.47 18.61 -26.62
C ILE A 304 -4.47 18.68 -27.77
#